data_AF-A0A164BE30-F1
#
_entry.id   AF-A0A164BE30-F1
#
_cell.length_a   1.000
_cell.length_b   1.000
_cell.length_c   1.000
_cell.angle_alpha   90.00
_cell.angle_beta   90.00
_cell.angle_gamma   90.00
#
_symmetry.space_group_name_H-M   'P 1'
#
loop_
_entity.id
_entity.type
_entity.pdbx_description
1 polymer ?
#
loop_
_entity_poly.entity_id
_entity_poly.type
_entity_poly.pdbx_seq_one_letter_code
_entity_poly.pdbx_strand_id
1 'polypeptide(L)'
;MSVLPVTARQLVWQQAYEAHYRDALLRALAENPPTPGIGRAAAQIVCCIDTRSEGLRRHIEFLGEYRAFGFAGFFAVAIRYTSVLGGSPNDLCPVLIRPEHEVVERPVPSAAAAAQRLRNGNTIMAGAEAAFHAAKQALIAPFALAEAAGWATGPWAAVKTLSPTGSGKLRRRLRDRLAPPAPTVLSINDTVALAHRALYAQVALTTMGLTEEFARLVVLCGHGSVTENNPYQAALDCGACGGQAGGPNARTAAAILNDAAVRAELSTLGITIPEDTWFVAAQHDTATDRVTVLDQHLVPASHLPDVHRRGAQAMSADGDGPS
;
A
#
# COMPACT_ATOMS: atom_id res chain seq x y z
N MET A 1 -34.40 15.95 35.60
CA MET A 1 -34.74 15.90 34.15
C MET A 1 -36.25 15.82 33.85
N SER A 2 -37.13 15.58 34.83
CA SER A 2 -38.60 15.58 34.63
C SER A 2 -39.20 16.95 34.31
N VAL A 3 -38.45 18.03 34.54
CA VAL A 3 -38.91 19.44 34.45
C VAL A 3 -38.83 20.02 33.03
N LEU A 4 -38.11 19.38 32.10
CA LEU A 4 -37.99 19.84 30.71
C LEU A 4 -39.07 19.21 29.81
N PRO A 5 -39.72 19.98 28.92
CA PRO A 5 -40.63 19.46 27.90
C PRO A 5 -39.94 18.37 27.06
N VAL A 6 -40.67 17.31 26.70
CA VAL A 6 -40.12 16.15 25.97
C VAL A 6 -39.43 16.57 24.67
N THR A 7 -39.97 17.56 23.97
CA THR A 7 -39.41 18.14 22.74
C THR A 7 -38.10 18.88 22.96
N ALA A 8 -37.92 19.56 24.10
CA ALA A 8 -36.70 20.28 24.44
C ALA A 8 -35.57 19.33 24.88
N ARG A 9 -35.90 18.13 25.38
CA ARG A 9 -34.89 17.16 25.82
C ARG A 9 -34.00 16.73 24.67
N GLN A 10 -34.56 16.41 23.51
CA GLN A 10 -33.80 15.97 22.34
C GLN A 10 -32.70 16.98 21.96
N LEU A 11 -33.03 18.27 21.93
CA LEU A 11 -32.07 19.33 21.65
C LEU A 11 -30.98 19.42 22.73
N VAL A 12 -31.34 19.31 24.01
CA VAL A 12 -30.37 19.33 25.11
C VAL A 12 -29.41 18.13 25.06
N TRP A 13 -29.91 16.93 24.75
CA TRP A 13 -29.06 15.74 24.59
C TRP A 13 -28.14 15.88 23.38
N GLN A 14 -28.64 16.41 22.26
CA GLN A 14 -27.82 16.67 21.07
C GLN A 14 -26.72 17.70 21.36
N GLN A 15 -27.07 18.81 22.00
CA GLN A 15 -26.10 19.84 22.40
C GLN A 15 -25.07 19.30 23.39
N ALA A 16 -25.48 18.46 24.35
CA ALA A 16 -24.55 17.83 25.29
C ALA A 16 -23.58 16.87 24.58
N TYR A 17 -24.07 16.07 23.61
CA TYR A 17 -23.24 15.18 22.80
C TYR A 17 -22.24 15.97 21.94
N GLU A 18 -22.70 17.00 21.24
CA GLU A 18 -21.86 17.87 20.42
C GLU A 18 -20.83 18.64 21.26
N ALA A 19 -21.24 19.18 22.41
CA ALA A 19 -20.35 19.87 23.33
C ALA A 19 -19.30 18.90 23.92
N HIS A 20 -19.70 17.69 24.31
CA HIS A 20 -18.76 16.69 24.80
C HIS A 20 -17.69 16.35 23.75
N TYR A 21 -18.10 16.09 22.51
CA TYR A 21 -17.18 15.83 21.41
C TYR A 21 -16.27 17.02 21.13
N ARG A 22 -16.84 18.23 20.99
CA ARG A 22 -16.10 19.47 20.75
C ARG A 22 -15.08 19.74 21.84
N ASP A 23 -15.49 19.68 23.10
CA ASP A 23 -14.62 20.02 24.22
C ASP A 23 -13.51 18.96 24.39
N ALA A 24 -13.80 17.69 24.09
CA ALA A 24 -12.77 16.64 24.02
C ALA A 24 -11.76 16.90 22.90
N LEU A 25 -12.23 17.25 21.70
CA LEU A 25 -11.36 17.59 20.56
C LEU A 25 -10.50 18.83 20.86
N LEU A 26 -11.09 19.88 21.44
CA LEU A 26 -10.37 21.11 21.81
C LEU A 26 -9.30 20.84 22.87
N ARG A 27 -9.57 19.97 23.85
CA ARG A 27 -8.55 19.53 24.81
C ARG A 27 -7.42 18.78 24.11
N ALA A 28 -7.72 17.81 23.25
CA ALA A 28 -6.72 17.06 22.52
C ALA A 28 -5.87 17.93 21.57
N LEU A 29 -6.46 18.98 20.98
CA LEU A 29 -5.72 19.94 20.15
C LEU A 29 -4.86 20.92 20.97
N ALA A 30 -5.27 21.22 22.20
CA ALA A 30 -4.51 22.06 23.13
C ALA A 30 -3.35 21.31 23.79
N GLU A 31 -3.48 19.98 23.94
CA GLU A 31 -2.39 19.10 24.31
C GLU A 31 -1.37 19.06 23.16
N ASN A 32 -0.23 19.74 23.34
CA ASN A 32 0.84 19.76 22.34
C ASN A 32 1.27 18.32 22.04
N PRO A 33 1.29 17.89 20.77
CA PRO A 33 1.87 16.60 20.42
C PRO A 33 3.35 16.57 20.85
N PRO A 34 3.89 15.37 21.14
CA PRO A 34 5.29 15.21 21.51
C PRO A 34 6.18 15.92 20.47
N THR A 35 7.11 16.73 20.95
CA THR A 35 8.07 17.43 20.09
C THR A 35 8.87 16.39 19.30
N PRO A 36 9.07 16.57 17.98
CA PRO A 36 9.93 15.67 17.21
C PRO A 36 11.27 15.48 17.92
N GLY A 37 11.73 14.24 18.02
CA GLY A 37 12.99 13.91 18.66
C GLY A 37 14.16 14.68 18.04
N ILE A 38 15.14 15.04 18.87
CA ILE A 38 16.36 15.70 18.41
C ILE A 38 17.25 14.65 17.73
N GLY A 39 17.43 14.75 16.42
CA GLY A 39 18.36 13.92 15.66
C GLY A 39 17.78 13.34 14.37
N ARG A 40 18.62 12.60 13.63
CA ARG A 40 18.22 11.93 12.39
C ARG A 40 17.23 10.82 12.70
N ALA A 41 16.05 10.86 12.08
CA ALA A 41 15.03 9.84 12.25
C ALA A 41 15.57 8.45 11.86
N ALA A 42 15.10 7.44 12.58
CA ALA A 42 15.57 6.08 12.45
C ALA A 42 15.06 5.44 11.14
N ALA A 43 13.85 5.81 10.72
CA ALA A 43 13.40 5.76 9.33
C ALA A 43 12.34 6.87 9.08
N GLN A 44 12.21 7.27 7.83
CA GLN A 44 11.13 8.15 7.36
C GLN A 44 10.10 7.34 6.59
N ILE A 45 8.82 7.58 6.82
CA ILE A 45 7.74 6.80 6.20
C ILE A 45 6.76 7.76 5.53
N VAL A 46 6.67 7.69 4.21
CA VAL A 46 5.73 8.48 3.41
C VAL A 46 4.53 7.60 3.10
N CYS A 47 3.41 7.84 3.77
CA CYS A 47 2.16 7.13 3.55
C CYS A 47 1.26 7.91 2.59
N CYS A 48 0.30 7.20 1.99
CA CYS A 48 -0.78 7.87 1.27
C CYS A 48 -1.59 8.78 2.22
N ILE A 49 -2.04 9.94 1.72
CA ILE A 49 -2.93 10.87 2.44
C ILE A 49 -4.37 10.35 2.58
N ASP A 50 -4.66 9.15 2.09
CA ASP A 50 -5.93 8.48 2.33
C ASP A 50 -6.17 8.33 3.84
N THR A 51 -7.36 8.74 4.31
CA THR A 51 -7.75 8.71 5.73
C THR A 51 -7.60 7.33 6.38
N ARG A 52 -7.67 6.25 5.61
CA ARG A 52 -7.50 4.87 6.11
C ARG A 52 -6.03 4.55 6.42
N SER A 53 -5.08 5.33 5.90
CA SER A 53 -3.66 5.23 6.26
C SER A 53 -3.29 6.11 7.47
N GLU A 54 -4.21 6.94 7.97
CA GLU A 54 -3.96 7.83 9.11
C GLU A 54 -3.67 7.07 10.41
N GLY A 55 -4.36 5.96 10.65
CA GLY A 55 -4.14 5.12 11.84
C GLY A 55 -2.70 4.59 11.89
N LEU A 56 -2.22 4.04 10.77
CA LEU A 56 -0.84 3.59 10.61
C LEU A 56 0.16 4.74 10.84
N ARG A 57 -0.09 5.91 10.24
CA ARG A 57 0.78 7.09 10.35
C ARG A 57 0.92 7.55 11.80
N ARG A 58 -0.19 7.69 12.53
CA ARG A 58 -0.19 8.06 13.95
C ARG A 58 0.49 7.04 14.82
N HIS A 59 0.29 5.75 14.55
CA HIS A 59 0.96 4.68 15.29
C HIS A 59 2.48 4.76 15.12
N ILE A 60 2.96 4.98 13.89
CA ILE A 60 4.39 5.16 13.59
C ILE A 60 4.96 6.39 14.32
N GLU A 61 4.26 7.53 14.26
CA GLU A 61 4.69 8.76 14.94
C GLU A 61 4.74 8.57 16.47
N PHE A 62 3.79 7.81 17.04
CA PHE A 62 3.75 7.49 18.47
C PHE A 62 4.98 6.69 18.95
N LEU A 63 5.60 5.88 18.08
CA LEU A 63 6.83 5.14 18.42
C LEU A 63 8.05 6.07 18.65
N GLY A 64 7.98 7.35 18.22
CA GLY A 64 8.98 8.38 18.52
C GLY A 64 10.32 8.28 17.77
N GLU A 65 10.71 7.11 17.26
CA GLU A 65 11.94 6.92 16.47
C GLU A 65 11.77 7.22 14.97
N TYR A 66 10.53 7.36 14.50
CA TYR A 66 10.16 7.48 13.10
C TYR A 66 9.60 8.86 12.80
N ARG A 67 9.78 9.32 11.56
CA ARG A 67 9.12 10.52 11.05
C ARG A 67 8.21 10.14 9.91
N ALA A 68 6.92 10.44 10.03
CA ALA A 68 5.94 10.10 9.02
C ALA A 68 5.51 11.32 8.21
N PHE A 69 5.17 11.09 6.94
CA PHE A 69 4.71 12.09 5.99
C PHE A 69 3.46 11.56 5.30
N GLY A 70 2.55 12.47 4.93
CA GLY A 70 1.39 12.16 4.09
C GLY A 70 1.58 12.72 2.68
N PHE A 71 1.35 11.90 1.66
CA PHE A 71 1.43 12.35 0.27
C PHE A 71 0.39 11.65 -0.62
N ALA A 72 0.07 12.21 -1.78
CA ALA A 72 -0.80 11.52 -2.74
C ALA A 72 -0.14 10.19 -3.18
N GLY A 73 -0.90 9.09 -3.15
CA GLY A 73 -0.35 7.72 -3.27
C GLY A 73 0.34 7.38 -4.60
N PHE A 74 0.26 8.26 -5.60
CA PHE A 74 0.98 8.13 -6.87
C PHE A 74 2.41 8.72 -6.81
N PHE A 75 2.79 9.41 -5.74
CA PHE A 75 4.14 9.93 -5.48
C PHE A 75 4.71 10.86 -6.57
N ALA A 76 3.86 11.66 -7.22
CA ALA A 76 4.21 12.50 -8.37
C ALA A 76 4.63 11.72 -9.62
N VAL A 77 4.50 10.39 -9.61
CA VAL A 77 4.87 9.50 -10.72
C VAL A 77 3.59 9.07 -11.45
N ALA A 78 3.15 9.92 -12.39
CA ALA A 78 1.99 9.63 -13.23
C ALA A 78 2.40 8.70 -14.39
N ILE A 79 2.07 7.41 -14.26
CA ILE A 79 2.52 6.36 -15.17
C ILE A 79 1.38 5.48 -15.66
N ARG A 80 1.56 4.90 -16.85
CA ARG A 80 0.77 3.79 -17.34
C ARG A 80 1.51 2.49 -17.02
N TYR A 81 0.91 1.64 -16.19
CA TYR A 81 1.58 0.46 -15.63
C TYR A 81 1.07 -0.84 -16.25
N THR A 82 2.01 -1.70 -16.64
CA THR A 82 1.73 -3.07 -17.11
C THR A 82 2.44 -4.06 -16.20
N SER A 83 1.68 -4.96 -15.56
CA SER A 83 2.23 -5.95 -14.62
C SER A 83 3.07 -7.04 -15.29
N VAL A 84 3.85 -7.78 -14.49
CA VAL A 84 4.61 -8.95 -14.98
C VAL A 84 3.71 -10.06 -15.53
N LEU A 85 2.43 -10.09 -15.14
CA LEU A 85 1.43 -11.02 -15.67
C LEU A 85 0.92 -10.59 -17.05
N GLY A 86 1.23 -9.37 -17.48
CA GLY A 86 0.67 -8.75 -18.67
C GLY A 86 -0.73 -8.18 -18.41
N GLY A 87 -1.58 -8.21 -19.45
CA GLY A 87 -2.92 -7.65 -19.41
C GLY A 87 -2.99 -6.23 -19.99
N SER A 88 -4.16 -5.60 -19.83
CA SER A 88 -4.33 -4.20 -20.23
C SER A 88 -3.56 -3.28 -19.26
N PRO A 89 -2.86 -2.26 -19.77
CA PRO A 89 -2.19 -1.29 -18.90
C PRO A 89 -3.20 -0.51 -18.05
N ASN A 90 -2.81 -0.14 -16.83
CA ASN A 90 -3.61 0.71 -15.94
C ASN A 90 -2.96 2.09 -15.79
N ASP A 91 -3.76 3.14 -15.87
CA ASP A 91 -3.30 4.51 -15.61
C ASP A 91 -3.26 4.72 -14.08
N LEU A 92 -2.05 4.85 -13.53
CA LEU A 92 -1.82 4.98 -12.09
C LEU A 92 -1.58 6.43 -11.70
N CYS A 93 -2.60 7.26 -11.90
CA CYS A 93 -2.57 8.69 -11.59
C CYS A 93 -3.98 9.23 -11.29
N PRO A 94 -4.11 10.43 -10.72
CA PRO A 94 -5.40 11.07 -10.55
C PRO A 94 -6.13 11.22 -11.89
N VAL A 95 -7.47 11.13 -11.87
CA VAL A 95 -8.31 11.11 -13.09
C VAL A 95 -8.14 12.32 -14.02
N LEU A 96 -7.66 13.45 -13.48
CA LEU A 96 -7.43 14.68 -14.24
C LEU A 96 -6.05 14.71 -14.93
N ILE A 97 -5.18 13.75 -14.63
CA ILE A 97 -3.83 13.66 -15.17
C ILE A 97 -3.79 12.52 -16.20
N ARG A 98 -3.17 12.75 -17.35
CA ARG A 98 -2.88 11.70 -18.33
C ARG A 98 -1.44 11.23 -18.15
N PRO A 99 -1.18 9.93 -18.00
CA PRO A 99 0.19 9.45 -17.91
C PRO A 99 0.85 9.51 -19.29
N GLU A 100 2.04 10.08 -19.33
CA GLU A 100 2.81 10.21 -20.58
C GLU A 100 3.71 8.99 -20.84
N HIS A 101 4.05 8.26 -19.79
CA HIS A 101 5.09 7.23 -19.84
C HIS A 101 4.54 5.86 -19.43
N GLU A 102 4.94 4.84 -20.20
CA GLU A 102 4.66 3.44 -19.87
C GLU A 102 5.78 2.84 -19.02
N VAL A 103 5.38 2.17 -17.94
CA VAL A 103 6.25 1.42 -17.05
C VAL A 103 5.80 -0.03 -17.04
N VAL A 104 6.67 -0.90 -17.51
CA VAL A 104 6.42 -2.33 -17.58
C VAL A 104 7.20 -3.02 -16.47
N GLU A 105 6.51 -3.85 -15.71
CA GLU A 105 7.13 -4.76 -14.76
C GLU A 105 7.69 -5.99 -15.49
N ARG A 106 8.99 -6.20 -15.36
CA ARG A 106 9.73 -7.30 -15.99
C ARG A 106 10.35 -8.19 -14.94
N PRO A 107 10.48 -9.50 -15.18
CA PRO A 107 11.25 -10.34 -14.28
C PRO A 107 12.72 -9.91 -14.28
N VAL A 108 13.38 -10.04 -13.12
CA VAL A 108 14.84 -9.93 -13.05
C VAL A 108 15.43 -10.97 -14.03
N PRO A 109 16.52 -10.67 -14.77
CA PRO A 109 17.08 -11.60 -15.77
C PRO A 109 17.35 -13.01 -15.25
N SER A 110 17.81 -13.14 -14.00
CA SER A 110 18.05 -14.42 -13.32
C SER A 110 16.78 -15.17 -12.88
N ALA A 111 15.62 -14.51 -12.90
CA ALA A 111 14.35 -15.00 -12.38
C ALA A 111 13.37 -15.49 -13.47
N ALA A 112 13.82 -15.69 -14.71
CA ALA A 112 12.95 -16.08 -15.83
C ALA A 112 12.10 -17.33 -15.54
N ALA A 113 12.70 -18.38 -14.97
CA ALA A 113 11.97 -19.60 -14.60
C ALA A 113 10.94 -19.37 -13.49
N ALA A 114 11.24 -18.49 -12.52
CA ALA A 114 10.30 -18.14 -11.46
C ALA A 114 9.11 -17.34 -12.04
N ALA A 115 9.38 -16.42 -12.95
CA ALA A 115 8.36 -15.63 -13.63
C ALA A 115 7.43 -16.50 -14.48
N GLN A 116 7.97 -17.53 -15.17
CA GLN A 116 7.16 -18.48 -15.90
C GLN A 116 6.24 -19.28 -14.97
N ARG A 117 6.74 -19.74 -13.81
CA ARG A 117 5.89 -20.41 -12.80
C ARG A 117 4.78 -19.49 -12.27
N LEU A 118 5.12 -18.24 -11.98
CA LEU A 118 4.15 -17.22 -11.55
C LEU A 118 3.03 -17.05 -12.59
N ARG A 119 3.40 -16.90 -13.87
CA ARG A 119 2.45 -16.76 -14.98
C ARG A 119 1.57 -18.00 -15.12
N ASN A 120 2.17 -19.19 -15.17
CA ASN A 120 1.43 -20.44 -15.31
C ASN A 120 0.43 -20.64 -14.16
N GLY A 121 0.84 -20.36 -12.91
CA GLY A 121 -0.03 -20.43 -11.75
C GLY A 121 -1.23 -19.48 -11.85
N ASN A 122 -0.99 -18.23 -12.26
CA ASN A 122 -2.07 -17.26 -12.47
C ASN A 122 -2.99 -17.65 -13.63
N THR A 123 -2.46 -18.20 -14.73
CA THR A 123 -3.28 -18.70 -15.84
C THR A 123 -4.20 -19.84 -15.39
N ILE A 124 -3.70 -20.76 -14.56
CA ILE A 124 -4.51 -21.85 -13.98
C ILE A 124 -5.64 -21.26 -13.11
N MET A 125 -5.32 -20.29 -12.25
CA MET A 125 -6.32 -19.64 -11.39
C MET A 125 -7.38 -18.88 -12.20
N ALA A 126 -6.97 -18.07 -13.17
CA ALA A 126 -7.87 -17.34 -14.05
C ALA A 126 -8.76 -18.29 -14.88
N GLY A 127 -8.21 -19.41 -15.34
CA GLY A 127 -8.97 -20.46 -16.02
C GLY A 127 -10.01 -21.12 -15.11
N ALA A 128 -9.67 -21.40 -13.85
CA ALA A 128 -10.60 -21.95 -12.87
C ALA A 128 -11.72 -20.95 -12.52
N GLU A 129 -11.39 -19.67 -12.38
CA GLU A 129 -12.37 -18.60 -12.16
C GLU A 129 -13.31 -18.44 -13.37
N ALA A 130 -12.77 -18.40 -14.59
CA ALA A 130 -13.56 -18.33 -15.82
C ALA A 130 -14.49 -19.56 -15.96
N ALA A 131 -13.99 -20.77 -15.69
CA ALA A 131 -14.79 -21.99 -15.70
C ALA A 131 -15.92 -21.95 -14.66
N PHE A 132 -15.64 -21.44 -13.46
CA PHE A 132 -16.64 -21.25 -12.41
C PHE A 132 -17.72 -20.23 -12.82
N HIS A 133 -17.34 -19.11 -13.43
CA HIS A 133 -18.28 -18.14 -13.97
C HIS A 133 -19.13 -18.70 -15.11
N ALA A 134 -18.54 -19.47 -16.02
CA ALA A 134 -19.27 -20.16 -17.08
C ALA A 134 -20.27 -21.18 -16.51
N ALA A 135 -19.86 -21.96 -15.51
CA ALA A 135 -20.73 -22.92 -14.84
C ALA A 135 -21.93 -22.24 -14.15
N LYS A 136 -21.75 -21.07 -13.53
CA LYS A 136 -22.85 -20.28 -12.93
C LYS A 136 -23.91 -19.83 -13.95
N GLN A 137 -23.51 -19.59 -15.20
CA GLN A 137 -24.40 -19.11 -16.24
C GLN A 137 -25.15 -20.23 -16.96
N ALA A 138 -24.75 -21.49 -16.78
CA ALA A 138 -25.40 -22.64 -17.36
C ALA A 138 -26.64 -23.07 -16.56
N LEU A 139 -27.63 -23.69 -17.22
CA LEU A 139 -28.92 -24.03 -16.61
C LEU A 139 -28.82 -25.14 -15.55
N ILE A 140 -27.97 -26.16 -15.78
CA ILE A 140 -27.89 -27.36 -14.94
C ILE A 140 -26.55 -27.44 -14.17
N ALA A 141 -25.48 -26.86 -14.71
CA ALA A 141 -24.14 -26.96 -14.13
C ALA A 141 -24.02 -26.45 -12.68
N PRO A 142 -24.76 -25.42 -12.22
CA PRO A 142 -24.71 -24.99 -10.82
C PRO A 142 -25.13 -26.10 -9.85
N PHE A 143 -26.13 -26.91 -10.21
CA PHE A 143 -26.60 -28.01 -9.38
C PHE A 143 -25.55 -29.13 -9.28
N ALA A 144 -24.99 -29.54 -10.42
CA ALA A 144 -23.92 -30.52 -10.46
C ALA A 144 -22.67 -30.05 -9.70
N LEU A 145 -22.31 -28.77 -9.82
CA LEU A 145 -21.21 -28.17 -9.08
C LEU A 145 -21.48 -28.14 -7.57
N ALA A 146 -22.71 -27.82 -7.16
CA ALA A 146 -23.11 -27.83 -5.75
C ALA A 146 -23.05 -29.24 -5.15
N GLU A 147 -23.48 -30.27 -5.87
CA GLU A 147 -23.37 -31.67 -5.42
C GLU A 147 -21.92 -32.12 -5.33
N ALA A 148 -21.10 -31.81 -6.35
CA ALA A 148 -19.71 -32.25 -6.43
C ALA A 148 -18.78 -31.52 -5.45
N ALA A 149 -19.00 -30.22 -5.22
CA ALA A 149 -18.11 -29.38 -4.41
C ALA A 149 -18.70 -29.02 -3.04
N GLY A 150 -20.01 -29.21 -2.81
CA GLY A 150 -20.73 -28.81 -1.60
C GLY A 150 -20.14 -29.35 -0.30
N TRP A 151 -19.72 -30.62 -0.33
CA TRP A 151 -19.12 -31.29 0.83
C TRP A 151 -17.77 -30.68 1.25
N ALA A 152 -17.07 -30.01 0.34
CA ALA A 152 -15.82 -29.30 0.62
C ALA A 152 -16.06 -27.80 0.91
N THR A 153 -17.00 -27.17 0.20
CA THR A 153 -17.28 -25.73 0.36
C THR A 153 -17.94 -25.40 1.69
N GLY A 154 -18.81 -26.26 2.22
CA GLY A 154 -19.47 -26.07 3.53
C GLY A 154 -18.47 -25.99 4.69
N PRO A 155 -17.63 -27.02 4.91
CA PRO A 155 -16.58 -26.98 5.93
C PRO A 155 -15.59 -25.81 5.73
N TRP A 156 -15.24 -25.51 4.47
CA TRP A 156 -14.36 -24.37 4.16
C TRP A 156 -14.99 -23.02 4.56
N ALA A 157 -16.30 -22.83 4.32
CA ALA A 157 -17.02 -21.64 4.75
C ALA A 157 -17.07 -21.53 6.28
N ALA A 158 -17.29 -22.64 6.99
CA ALA A 158 -17.25 -22.65 8.46
C ALA A 158 -15.86 -22.25 8.99
N VAL A 159 -14.78 -22.77 8.40
CA VAL A 159 -13.39 -22.41 8.76
C VAL A 159 -13.13 -20.92 8.51
N LYS A 160 -13.62 -20.36 7.40
CA LYS A 160 -13.50 -18.93 7.10
C LYS A 160 -14.21 -18.05 8.12
N THR A 161 -15.40 -18.45 8.57
CA THR A 161 -16.18 -17.70 9.56
C THR A 161 -15.55 -17.78 10.95
N LEU A 162 -15.10 -18.96 11.38
CA LEU A 162 -14.55 -19.17 12.72
C LEU A 162 -13.08 -18.71 12.85
N SER A 163 -12.33 -18.69 11.75
CA SER A 163 -10.93 -18.28 11.72
C SER A 163 -10.59 -17.49 10.45
N PRO A 164 -11.03 -16.22 10.35
CA PRO A 164 -10.80 -15.40 9.16
C PRO A 164 -9.31 -15.16 8.89
N THR A 165 -8.51 -14.92 9.93
CA THR A 165 -7.05 -14.76 9.82
C THR A 165 -6.34 -16.06 9.45
N GLY A 166 -6.75 -17.19 10.02
CA GLY A 166 -6.17 -18.52 9.72
C GLY A 166 -6.45 -18.96 8.29
N SER A 167 -7.71 -18.87 7.85
CA SER A 167 -8.12 -19.17 6.48
C SER A 167 -7.43 -18.26 5.46
N GLY A 168 -7.30 -16.95 5.76
CA GLY A 168 -6.54 -16.00 4.95
C GLY A 168 -5.07 -16.38 4.79
N LYS A 169 -4.40 -16.80 5.87
CA LYS A 169 -3.00 -17.28 5.84
C LYS A 169 -2.86 -18.57 5.00
N LEU A 170 -3.75 -19.54 5.19
CA LEU A 170 -3.73 -20.79 4.41
C LEU A 170 -3.95 -20.52 2.92
N ARG A 171 -4.95 -19.70 2.57
CA ARG A 171 -5.22 -19.32 1.19
C ARG A 171 -4.03 -18.63 0.53
N ARG A 172 -3.38 -17.69 1.23
CA ARG A 172 -2.14 -17.05 0.75
C ARG A 172 -1.06 -18.09 0.49
N ARG A 173 -0.81 -19.01 1.42
CA ARG A 173 0.18 -20.09 1.23
C ARG A 173 -0.14 -20.99 0.04
N LEU A 174 -1.40 -21.34 -0.18
CA LEU A 174 -1.82 -22.15 -1.33
C LEU A 174 -1.60 -21.41 -2.65
N ARG A 175 -2.02 -20.14 -2.71
CA ARG A 175 -1.77 -19.26 -3.86
C ARG A 175 -0.29 -19.11 -4.13
N ASP A 176 0.53 -18.82 -3.11
CA ASP A 176 1.97 -18.62 -3.27
C ASP A 176 2.70 -19.93 -3.62
N ARG A 177 2.10 -21.11 -3.38
CA ARG A 177 2.59 -22.39 -3.91
C ARG A 177 2.21 -22.59 -5.38
N LEU A 178 1.00 -22.21 -5.77
CA LEU A 178 0.51 -22.36 -7.15
C LEU A 178 1.15 -21.33 -8.09
N ALA A 179 1.31 -20.10 -7.61
CA ALA A 179 1.82 -18.94 -8.32
C ALA A 179 2.91 -18.26 -7.45
N PRO A 180 4.09 -18.86 -7.32
CA PRO A 180 5.14 -18.34 -6.46
C PRO A 180 5.61 -16.95 -6.92
N PRO A 181 5.81 -15.99 -5.99
CA PRO A 181 6.26 -14.65 -6.36
C PRO A 181 7.64 -14.73 -7.01
N ALA A 182 7.82 -13.95 -8.08
CA ALA A 182 9.08 -13.83 -8.79
C ALA A 182 9.69 -12.45 -8.55
N PRO A 183 11.01 -12.33 -8.33
CA PRO A 183 11.69 -11.05 -8.31
C PRO A 183 11.49 -10.31 -9.65
N THR A 184 11.02 -9.08 -9.57
CA THR A 184 10.77 -8.22 -10.74
C THR A 184 11.46 -6.87 -10.59
N VAL A 185 11.57 -6.17 -11.71
CA VAL A 185 12.09 -4.81 -11.82
C VAL A 185 11.19 -4.00 -12.72
N LEU A 186 11.13 -2.70 -12.50
CA LEU A 186 10.36 -1.78 -13.32
C LEU A 186 11.24 -1.21 -14.43
N SER A 187 10.69 -1.09 -15.64
CA SER A 187 11.42 -0.57 -16.81
C SER A 187 11.67 0.93 -16.77
N ILE A 188 11.29 1.64 -15.70
CA ILE A 188 11.29 3.12 -15.64
C ILE A 188 12.64 3.74 -16.00
N ASN A 189 13.74 3.12 -15.58
CA ASN A 189 15.09 3.63 -15.86
C ASN A 189 15.51 3.46 -17.32
N ASP A 190 14.85 2.54 -18.05
CA ASP A 190 15.10 2.27 -19.47
C ASP A 190 14.14 3.06 -20.37
N THR A 191 12.89 3.25 -19.93
CA THR A 191 11.80 3.80 -20.77
C THR A 191 11.61 5.30 -20.62
N VAL A 192 12.12 5.92 -19.55
CA VAL A 192 11.90 7.34 -19.26
C VAL A 192 13.22 8.09 -19.21
N ALA A 193 13.30 9.18 -19.98
CA ALA A 193 14.48 10.04 -20.05
C ALA A 193 14.86 10.58 -18.66
N LEU A 194 16.16 10.74 -18.42
CA LEU A 194 16.70 11.20 -17.13
C LEU A 194 16.05 12.49 -16.64
N ALA A 195 15.87 13.48 -17.52
CA ALA A 195 15.25 14.75 -17.18
C ALA A 195 13.83 14.61 -16.60
N HIS A 196 13.00 13.71 -17.16
CA HIS A 196 11.65 13.45 -16.64
C HIS A 196 11.69 12.72 -15.31
N ARG A 197 12.60 11.75 -15.14
CA ARG A 197 12.81 11.05 -13.86
C ARG A 197 13.26 12.03 -12.76
N ALA A 198 14.19 12.94 -13.08
CA ALA A 198 14.63 13.97 -12.16
C ALA A 198 13.52 14.95 -11.80
N LEU A 199 12.69 15.35 -12.77
CA LEU A 199 11.50 16.18 -12.53
C LEU A 199 10.50 15.51 -11.59
N TYR A 200 10.18 14.23 -11.81
CA TYR A 200 9.29 13.48 -10.91
C TYR A 200 9.83 13.43 -9.49
N ALA A 201 11.13 13.15 -9.33
CA ALA A 201 11.78 13.12 -8.02
C ALA A 201 11.76 14.50 -7.34
N GLN A 202 12.08 15.57 -8.07
CA GLN A 202 12.09 16.92 -7.56
C GLN A 202 10.70 17.35 -7.09
N VAL A 203 9.67 17.12 -7.92
CA VAL A 203 8.28 17.45 -7.60
C VAL A 203 7.82 16.65 -6.38
N ALA A 204 8.12 15.34 -6.33
CA ALA A 204 7.77 14.50 -5.19
C ALA A 204 8.38 15.04 -3.88
N LEU A 205 9.71 15.21 -3.84
CA LEU A 205 10.43 15.63 -2.63
C LEU A 205 10.06 17.04 -2.17
N THR A 206 9.98 17.99 -3.11
CA THR A 206 9.63 19.39 -2.79
C THR A 206 8.20 19.51 -2.28
N THR A 207 7.25 18.81 -2.91
CA THR A 207 5.84 18.87 -2.49
C THR A 207 5.60 18.12 -1.17
N MET A 208 6.38 17.06 -0.89
CA MET A 208 6.36 16.39 0.43
C MET A 208 6.98 17.25 1.54
N GLY A 209 7.79 18.25 1.20
CA GLY A 209 8.65 18.93 2.17
C GLY A 209 9.80 18.05 2.68
N LEU A 210 10.17 17.00 1.92
CA LEU A 210 11.27 16.09 2.24
C LEU A 210 12.47 16.42 1.34
N THR A 211 13.07 17.58 1.56
CA THR A 211 14.21 18.09 0.78
C THR A 211 15.52 18.06 1.56
N GLU A 212 15.45 17.85 2.87
CA GLU A 212 16.56 17.85 3.81
C GLU A 212 16.33 16.80 4.92
N GLU A 213 17.35 16.59 5.76
CA GLU A 213 17.28 15.67 6.91
C GLU A 213 16.84 14.23 6.58
N PHE A 214 17.24 13.71 5.40
CA PHE A 214 16.91 12.36 4.99
C PHE A 214 17.38 11.31 6.00
N ALA A 215 16.48 10.43 6.43
CA ALA A 215 16.82 9.25 7.21
C ALA A 215 17.59 8.24 6.35
N ARG A 216 18.31 7.32 7.01
CA ARG A 216 19.03 6.25 6.31
C ARG A 216 18.09 5.36 5.49
N LEU A 217 16.86 5.20 5.96
CA LEU A 217 15.80 4.46 5.29
C LEU A 217 14.59 5.37 5.09
N VAL A 218 14.13 5.48 3.85
CA VAL A 218 12.89 6.18 3.49
C VAL A 218 11.91 5.20 2.85
N VAL A 219 10.77 4.98 3.48
CA VAL A 219 9.74 4.04 3.00
C VAL A 219 8.66 4.81 2.27
N LEU A 220 8.49 4.53 0.98
CA LEU A 220 7.37 5.04 0.18
C LEU A 220 6.25 4.00 0.24
N CYS A 221 5.19 4.31 0.99
CA CYS A 221 4.11 3.39 1.28
C CYS A 221 2.84 3.81 0.51
N GLY A 222 2.67 3.22 -0.67
CA GLY A 222 1.39 3.28 -1.37
C GLY A 222 0.34 2.47 -0.60
N HIS A 223 -0.94 2.64 -0.90
CA HIS A 223 -1.97 1.80 -0.30
C HIS A 223 -2.80 1.07 -1.36
N GLY A 224 -3.41 -0.02 -0.94
CA GLY A 224 -4.47 -0.72 -1.65
C GLY A 224 -5.39 -1.38 -0.65
N SER A 225 -6.34 -2.17 -1.13
CA SER A 225 -7.26 -2.90 -0.28
C SER A 225 -7.54 -4.28 -0.85
N VAL A 226 -7.22 -5.33 -0.09
CA VAL A 226 -7.50 -6.71 -0.50
C VAL A 226 -8.72 -7.23 0.24
N THR A 227 -9.79 -7.55 -0.49
CA THR A 227 -11.01 -8.20 0.04
C THR A 227 -11.34 -9.47 -0.74
N GLU A 228 -12.10 -10.41 -0.15
CA GLU A 228 -12.43 -11.69 -0.81
C GLU A 228 -13.39 -11.56 -2.00
N ASN A 229 -14.22 -10.51 -1.99
CA ASN A 229 -15.19 -10.21 -3.04
C ASN A 229 -15.21 -8.68 -3.14
N ASN A 230 -14.48 -8.15 -4.11
CA ASN A 230 -14.19 -6.71 -4.18
C ASN A 230 -14.94 -6.03 -5.34
N PRO A 231 -16.29 -6.01 -5.35
CA PRO A 231 -17.02 -5.29 -6.39
C PRO A 231 -16.75 -3.77 -6.33
N TYR A 232 -16.22 -3.29 -5.20
CA TYR A 232 -15.85 -1.90 -4.95
C TYR A 232 -14.34 -1.68 -4.97
N GLN A 233 -13.57 -2.52 -5.69
CA GLN A 233 -12.10 -2.42 -5.71
C GLN A 233 -11.64 -1.00 -6.04
N ALA A 234 -12.20 -0.39 -7.09
CA ALA A 234 -11.83 0.97 -7.48
C ALA A 234 -12.14 2.04 -6.42
N ALA A 235 -13.11 1.80 -5.52
CA ALA A 235 -13.44 2.69 -4.43
C ALA A 235 -12.60 2.44 -3.17
N LEU A 236 -12.10 1.21 -2.99
CA LEU A 236 -11.26 0.83 -1.85
C LEU A 236 -9.77 1.00 -2.13
N ASP A 237 -9.35 0.96 -3.39
CA ASP A 237 -7.98 1.27 -3.77
C ASP A 237 -7.73 2.79 -3.77
N CYS A 238 -6.56 3.22 -4.23
CA CYS A 238 -6.11 4.59 -4.10
C CYS A 238 -6.77 5.50 -5.14
N GLY A 239 -7.55 6.48 -4.67
CA GLY A 239 -8.14 7.51 -5.54
C GLY A 239 -7.08 8.35 -6.28
N ALA A 240 -5.93 8.58 -5.66
CA ALA A 240 -4.81 9.27 -6.31
C ALA A 240 -4.09 8.41 -7.36
N CYS A 241 -4.34 7.10 -7.40
CA CYS A 241 -3.83 6.18 -8.41
C CYS A 241 -4.94 5.69 -9.36
N GLY A 242 -6.02 6.46 -9.52
CA GLY A 242 -7.10 6.12 -10.45
C GLY A 242 -7.97 4.94 -10.00
N GLY A 243 -8.05 4.68 -8.70
CA GLY A 243 -8.76 3.52 -8.15
C GLY A 243 -7.97 2.21 -8.28
N GLN A 244 -6.63 2.31 -8.33
CA GLN A 244 -5.73 1.16 -8.37
C GLN A 244 -4.83 1.17 -7.12
N ALA A 245 -4.27 0.01 -6.76
CA ALA A 245 -3.30 -0.05 -5.67
C ALA A 245 -2.05 0.80 -5.99
N GLY A 246 -1.57 1.57 -5.01
CA GLY A 246 -0.42 2.47 -5.17
C GLY A 246 0.96 1.80 -5.08
N GLY A 247 1.02 0.48 -4.90
CA GLY A 247 2.27 -0.28 -4.82
C GLY A 247 3.21 -0.04 -6.01
N PRO A 248 2.74 -0.14 -7.27
CA PRO A 248 3.58 0.13 -8.43
C PRO A 248 4.11 1.57 -8.48
N ASN A 249 3.34 2.59 -8.09
CA ASN A 249 3.84 3.97 -8.00
C ASN A 249 4.94 4.10 -6.96
N ALA A 250 4.77 3.50 -5.77
CA ALA A 250 5.78 3.49 -4.72
C ALA A 250 7.09 2.84 -5.20
N ARG A 251 6.98 1.71 -5.93
CA ARG A 251 8.12 1.02 -6.55
C ARG A 251 8.80 1.90 -7.59
N THR A 252 8.04 2.57 -8.46
CA THR A 252 8.60 3.46 -9.48
C THR A 252 9.31 4.65 -8.85
N ALA A 253 8.69 5.29 -7.85
CA ALA A 253 9.28 6.41 -7.13
C ALA A 253 10.57 6.00 -6.41
N ALA A 254 10.59 4.84 -5.75
CA ALA A 254 11.81 4.32 -5.10
C ALA A 254 12.91 4.01 -6.12
N ALA A 255 12.58 3.43 -7.28
CA ALA A 255 13.53 3.17 -8.35
C ALA A 255 14.14 4.46 -8.92
N ILE A 256 13.34 5.51 -9.10
CA ILE A 256 13.79 6.83 -9.55
C ILE A 256 14.70 7.47 -8.49
N LEU A 257 14.29 7.49 -7.21
CA LEU A 257 15.02 8.15 -6.12
C LEU A 257 16.32 7.44 -5.72
N ASN A 258 16.47 6.17 -6.09
CA ASN A 258 17.71 5.41 -5.91
C ASN A 258 18.64 5.45 -7.14
N ASP A 259 18.22 6.06 -8.26
CA ASP A 259 19.06 6.19 -9.45
C ASP A 259 20.14 7.27 -9.24
N ALA A 260 21.41 6.90 -9.44
CA ALA A 260 22.54 7.79 -9.19
C ALA A 260 22.57 9.02 -10.11
N ALA A 261 22.13 8.88 -11.36
CA ALA A 261 22.05 10.00 -12.30
C ALA A 261 20.93 10.97 -11.88
N VAL A 262 19.78 10.44 -11.42
CA VAL A 262 18.70 11.27 -10.87
C VAL A 262 19.18 12.04 -9.64
N ARG A 263 19.91 11.38 -8.73
CA ARG A 263 20.48 12.04 -7.54
C ARG A 263 21.49 13.14 -7.90
N ALA A 264 22.29 12.94 -8.95
CA ALA A 264 23.21 13.96 -9.44
C ALA A 264 22.46 15.21 -9.94
N GLU A 265 21.39 15.02 -10.72
CA GLU A 265 20.53 16.12 -11.17
C GLU A 265 19.86 16.86 -10.00
N LEU A 266 19.30 16.12 -9.03
CA LEU A 266 18.69 16.70 -7.82
C LEU A 266 19.65 17.56 -7.01
N SER A 267 20.93 17.17 -6.94
CA SER A 267 21.97 17.94 -6.27
C SER A 267 22.17 19.32 -6.91
N THR A 268 22.10 19.41 -8.25
CA THR A 268 22.17 20.70 -8.96
C THR A 268 20.98 21.61 -8.66
N LEU A 269 19.86 21.02 -8.22
CA LEU A 269 18.62 21.69 -7.85
C LEU A 269 18.53 21.96 -6.34
N GLY A 270 19.62 21.74 -5.59
CA GLY A 270 19.71 22.00 -4.15
C GLY A 270 19.13 20.91 -3.24
N ILE A 271 18.78 19.73 -3.80
CA ILE A 271 18.28 18.60 -3.02
C ILE A 271 19.38 17.53 -2.97
N THR A 272 20.09 17.47 -1.85
CA THR A 272 21.16 16.48 -1.63
C THR A 272 20.65 15.31 -0.81
N ILE A 273 20.49 14.16 -1.47
CA ILE A 273 20.16 12.89 -0.82
C ILE A 273 21.48 12.22 -0.36
N PRO A 274 21.68 11.95 0.95
CA PRO A 274 22.87 11.27 1.43
C PRO A 274 23.09 9.90 0.77
N GLU A 275 24.36 9.52 0.55
CA GLU A 275 24.71 8.22 -0.07
C GLU A 275 24.20 7.02 0.73
N ASP A 276 24.12 7.16 2.06
CA ASP A 276 23.61 6.12 2.94
C ASP A 276 22.08 6.07 3.01
N THR A 277 21.36 6.96 2.31
CA THR A 277 19.89 6.96 2.24
C THR A 277 19.42 6.01 1.15
N TRP A 278 18.57 5.07 1.52
CA TRP A 278 17.93 4.14 0.59
C TRP A 278 16.41 4.25 0.63
N PHE A 279 15.79 4.40 -0.54
CA PHE A 279 14.32 4.41 -0.67
C PHE A 279 13.79 2.99 -0.87
N VAL A 280 12.76 2.63 -0.12
CA VAL A 280 12.12 1.31 -0.20
C VAL A 280 10.64 1.48 -0.47
N ALA A 281 10.12 0.70 -1.42
CA ALA A 281 8.69 0.67 -1.69
C ALA A 281 7.97 -0.26 -0.73
N ALA A 282 6.78 0.14 -0.31
CA ALA A 282 5.88 -0.67 0.49
C ALA A 282 4.43 -0.47 0.04
N GLN A 283 3.57 -1.41 0.38
CA GLN A 283 2.13 -1.29 0.22
C GLN A 283 1.40 -1.55 1.53
N HIS A 284 0.56 -0.60 1.93
CA HIS A 284 -0.38 -0.71 3.04
C HIS A 284 -1.70 -1.31 2.54
N ASP A 285 -2.11 -2.45 3.09
CA ASP A 285 -3.45 -3.01 2.90
C ASP A 285 -4.41 -2.41 3.93
N THR A 286 -5.17 -1.40 3.50
CA THR A 286 -6.10 -0.63 4.34
C THR A 286 -7.27 -1.45 4.89
N ALA A 287 -7.49 -2.68 4.41
CA ALA A 287 -8.51 -3.57 4.97
C ALA A 287 -8.01 -4.37 6.17
N THR A 288 -6.69 -4.51 6.33
CA THR A 288 -6.08 -5.35 7.39
C THR A 288 -4.98 -4.66 8.17
N ASP A 289 -4.70 -3.38 7.88
CA ASP A 289 -3.57 -2.59 8.39
C ASP A 289 -2.19 -3.25 8.21
N ARG A 290 -2.08 -4.14 7.21
CA ARG A 290 -0.83 -4.86 6.91
C ARG A 290 0.01 -4.07 5.92
N VAL A 291 1.20 -3.67 6.34
CA VAL A 291 2.20 -3.13 5.41
C VAL A 291 3.01 -4.31 4.83
N THR A 292 3.33 -4.26 3.54
CA THR A 292 4.20 -5.23 2.87
C THR A 292 5.33 -4.49 2.18
N VAL A 293 6.57 -4.77 2.56
CA VAL A 293 7.75 -4.25 1.88
C VAL A 293 7.91 -4.94 0.52
N LEU A 294 8.00 -4.15 -0.53
CA LEU A 294 8.16 -4.56 -1.91
C LEU A 294 9.64 -4.53 -2.31
N ASP A 295 9.99 -5.28 -3.35
CA ASP A 295 11.33 -5.30 -3.97
C ASP A 295 12.50 -5.47 -2.99
N GLN A 296 12.33 -6.29 -1.95
CA GLN A 296 13.39 -6.57 -0.96
C GLN A 296 14.68 -7.09 -1.60
N HIS A 297 14.59 -7.74 -2.76
CA HIS A 297 15.73 -8.23 -3.54
C HIS A 297 16.59 -7.12 -4.16
N LEU A 298 16.10 -5.88 -4.21
CA LEU A 298 16.85 -4.70 -4.67
C LEU A 298 17.52 -3.94 -3.53
N VAL A 299 17.20 -4.26 -2.27
CA VAL A 299 17.75 -3.56 -1.10
C VAL A 299 19.21 -3.98 -0.89
N PRO A 300 20.16 -3.02 -0.78
CA PRO A 300 21.55 -3.33 -0.47
C PRO A 300 21.71 -4.10 0.84
N ALA A 301 22.68 -5.00 0.90
CA ALA A 301 22.95 -5.81 2.09
C ALA A 301 23.19 -4.97 3.35
N SER A 302 23.74 -3.76 3.19
CA SER A 302 23.95 -2.78 4.27
C SER A 302 22.66 -2.28 4.93
N HIS A 303 21.52 -2.32 4.22
CA HIS A 303 20.23 -1.77 4.63
C HIS A 303 19.19 -2.84 4.96
N LEU A 304 19.40 -4.10 4.53
CA LEU A 304 18.51 -5.23 4.84
C LEU A 304 18.21 -5.37 6.35
N PRO A 305 19.19 -5.25 7.28
CA PRO A 305 18.90 -5.31 8.71
C PRO A 305 17.93 -4.22 9.18
N ASP A 306 18.04 -3.01 8.63
CA ASP A 306 17.14 -1.90 8.96
C ASP A 306 15.74 -2.17 8.39
N VAL A 307 15.63 -2.66 7.16
CA VAL A 307 14.35 -3.06 6.56
C VAL A 307 13.67 -4.17 7.36
N HIS A 308 14.41 -5.19 7.80
CA HIS A 308 13.82 -6.28 8.59
C HIS A 308 13.41 -5.84 9.99
N ARG A 309 14.27 -5.09 10.69
CA ARG A 309 13.98 -4.62 12.06
C ARG A 309 12.84 -3.62 12.08
N ARG A 310 12.90 -2.61 11.21
CA ARG A 310 11.97 -1.47 11.19
C ARG A 310 10.70 -1.79 10.41
N GLY A 311 10.82 -2.58 9.34
CA GLY A 311 9.66 -3.13 8.63
C GLY A 311 8.82 -4.00 9.56
N ALA A 312 9.42 -4.94 10.31
CA ALA A 312 8.67 -5.76 11.27
C ALA A 312 7.96 -4.93 12.36
N GLN A 313 8.62 -3.88 12.88
CA GLN A 313 8.05 -2.99 13.91
C GLN A 313 6.93 -2.08 13.38
N ALA A 314 7.06 -1.54 12.17
CA ALA A 314 6.01 -0.73 11.54
C ALA A 314 4.84 -1.59 11.01
N MET A 315 5.09 -2.89 10.75
CA MET A 315 4.11 -3.87 10.25
C MET A 315 3.38 -4.65 11.35
N SER A 316 3.80 -4.55 12.62
CA SER A 316 3.19 -5.24 13.77
C SER A 316 2.11 -4.41 14.45
N ALA A 317 1.24 -3.75 13.68
CA ALA A 317 -0.02 -3.19 14.17
C ALA A 317 -1.08 -4.28 14.47
N ASP A 318 -0.68 -5.56 14.55
CA ASP A 318 -1.50 -6.60 15.15
C ASP A 318 -1.53 -6.32 16.67
N GLY A 319 -2.64 -5.75 17.13
CA GLY A 319 -2.88 -5.46 18.54
C GLY A 319 -2.84 -6.72 19.41
N ASP A 320 -1.72 -6.92 20.09
CA ASP A 320 -1.71 -7.43 21.46
C ASP A 320 -1.40 -6.22 22.35
N GLY A 321 -2.45 -5.47 22.71
CA GLY A 321 -2.37 -4.57 23.85
C GLY A 321 -2.23 -5.40 25.12
N PRO A 322 -1.35 -5.04 26.07
CA PRO A 322 -1.34 -5.70 27.37
C PRO A 322 -2.59 -5.27 28.14
N SER A 323 -3.42 -6.27 28.47
CA SER A 323 -4.45 -6.34 29.53
C SER A 323 -5.44 -5.18 29.66
#